data_AF-A0A3P7E538-F1
#
_entry.id   AF-A0A3P7E538-F1
#
_cell.length_a   1.000
_cell.length_b   1.000
_cell.length_c   1.000
_cell.angle_alpha   90.00
_cell.angle_beta   90.00
_cell.angle_gamma   90.00
#
_symmetry.space_group_name_H-M   'P 1'
#
loop_
_entity.id
_entity.type
_entity.pdbx_description
1 polymer ?
#
loop_
_entity_poly.entity_id
_entity_poly.type
_entity_poly.pdbx_seq_one_letter_code
_entity_poly.pdbx_strand_id
1 'polypeptide(L)'
;MSRTAQVLSIEPTSELVFKGPFNDVVTCQMRLTNPTERQVCFKVKTTAPKQYCVRPNSGVLSPGETCNVAVMLQPFDASSNVEMEHTKHKFLIQSVYAPPGNLSLGILLNVLFDDMEQLDFWWGFHLSRAARVFAFWG
;
A
#
# COMPACT_ATOMS: atom_id res chain seq x y z
N MET A 1 -6.29 -0.63 -20.93
CA MET A 1 -6.17 -1.89 -20.16
C MET A 1 -7.17 -1.84 -19.01
N SER A 2 -7.90 -2.93 -18.78
CA SER A 2 -9.03 -3.00 -17.85
C SER A 2 -8.63 -2.59 -16.44
N ARG A 3 -9.36 -1.64 -15.83
CA ARG A 3 -9.31 -1.30 -14.40
C ARG A 3 -9.14 -2.60 -13.60
N THR A 4 -8.01 -2.82 -12.94
CA THR A 4 -8.01 -3.69 -11.77
C THR A 4 -8.82 -2.96 -10.72
N ALA A 5 -10.12 -3.29 -10.64
CA ALA A 5 -11.00 -2.71 -9.65
C ALA A 5 -10.40 -3.02 -8.27
N GLN A 6 -10.15 -1.99 -7.48
CA GLN A 6 -9.74 -2.16 -6.09
C GLN A 6 -10.83 -2.97 -5.39
N VAL A 7 -10.49 -4.19 -4.98
CA VAL A 7 -11.47 -5.15 -4.42
C VAL A 7 -11.74 -4.85 -2.95
N LEU A 8 -10.71 -4.39 -2.24
CA LEU A 8 -10.78 -4.11 -0.80
C LEU A 8 -11.32 -2.72 -0.54
N SER A 9 -12.23 -2.61 0.43
CA SER A 9 -12.61 -1.33 1.02
C SER A 9 -11.46 -0.81 1.88
N ILE A 10 -11.11 0.46 1.72
CA ILE A 10 -10.00 1.13 2.41
C ILE A 10 -10.56 2.26 3.28
N GLU A 11 -10.21 2.27 4.55
CA GLU A 11 -10.47 3.37 5.46
C GLU A 11 -9.18 3.84 6.13
N PRO A 12 -8.89 5.15 6.22
CA PRO A 12 -9.64 6.25 5.62
C PRO A 12 -9.59 6.23 4.09
N THR A 13 -10.63 6.77 3.45
CA THR A 13 -10.81 6.72 1.98
C THR A 13 -10.01 7.77 1.22
N SER A 14 -9.40 8.75 1.90
CA SER A 14 -8.80 9.92 1.25
C SER A 14 -7.34 10.12 1.62
N GLU A 15 -7.03 10.25 2.91
CA GLU A 15 -5.68 10.50 3.37
C GLU A 15 -5.42 9.94 4.78
N LEU A 16 -4.16 9.55 5.02
CA LEU A 16 -3.66 9.19 6.35
C LEU A 16 -3.05 10.44 6.98
N VAL A 17 -3.55 10.80 8.16
CA VAL A 17 -3.08 11.96 8.90
C VAL A 17 -2.14 11.52 10.00
N PHE A 18 -0.90 12.02 9.96
CA PHE A 18 0.12 11.80 11.00
C PHE A 18 0.19 13.06 11.86
N LYS A 19 -0.03 12.90 13.16
CA LYS A 19 0.08 14.00 14.12
C LYS A 19 1.42 13.91 14.82
N GLY A 20 2.13 15.03 14.88
CA GLY A 20 3.37 15.13 15.63
C GLY A 20 3.15 14.96 17.15
N PRO A 21 4.24 14.92 17.92
CA PRO A 21 5.62 15.23 17.52
C PRO A 21 6.25 14.17 16.59
N PHE A 22 7.11 14.62 15.67
CA PHE A 22 7.79 13.76 14.68
C PHE A 22 9.21 13.33 15.08
N ASN A 23 9.56 13.53 16.35
CA ASN A 23 10.84 13.10 16.92
C ASN A 23 10.85 11.61 17.28
N ASP A 24 9.67 10.98 17.27
CA ASP A 24 9.46 9.55 17.49
C ASP A 24 8.61 8.96 16.35
N VAL A 25 8.49 7.63 16.34
CA VAL A 25 7.63 6.93 15.37
C VAL A 25 6.17 7.30 15.58
N VAL A 26 5.53 7.83 14.53
CA VAL A 26 4.10 8.15 14.53
C VAL A 26 3.34 7.12 13.73
N THR A 27 2.33 6.50 14.34
CA THR A 27 1.54 5.44 13.69
C THR A 27 0.16 5.95 13.31
N CYS A 28 -0.23 5.73 12.06
CA CYS A 28 -1.59 5.90 11.56
C CYS A 28 -2.14 4.54 11.12
N GLN A 29 -3.41 4.28 11.39
CA GLN A 29 -4.06 3.02 11.06
C GLN A 29 -4.84 3.16 9.75
N MET A 30 -4.64 2.20 8.85
CA MET A 30 -5.42 2.02 7.64
C MET A 30 -6.13 0.67 7.71
N ARG A 31 -7.44 0.65 7.56
CA ARG A 31 -8.25 -0.56 7.61
C ARG A 31 -8.57 -1.04 6.21
N LEU A 32 -8.26 -2.31 5.94
CA LEU A 32 -8.57 -3.01 4.70
C LEU A 32 -9.66 -4.04 4.99
N THR A 33 -10.80 -3.96 4.31
CA THR A 33 -11.90 -4.92 4.45
C THR A 33 -12.13 -5.64 3.13
N ASN A 34 -12.28 -6.95 3.16
CA ASN A 34 -12.67 -7.74 1.99
C ASN A 34 -14.20 -7.91 1.92
N PRO A 35 -14.90 -7.18 1.04
CA PRO A 35 -16.36 -7.28 0.92
C PRO A 35 -16.82 -8.47 0.06
N THR A 36 -15.92 -9.34 -0.41
CA THR A 36 -16.23 -10.40 -1.37
C THR A 36 -16.36 -11.76 -0.71
N GLU A 37 -16.92 -12.73 -1.44
CA GLU A 37 -17.03 -14.14 -1.04
C GLU A 37 -15.77 -14.96 -1.34
N ARG A 38 -14.68 -14.32 -1.80
CA ARG A 38 -13.41 -14.97 -2.15
C ARG A 38 -12.28 -14.41 -1.31
N GLN A 39 -11.23 -15.19 -1.12
CA GLN A 39 -10.00 -14.68 -0.52
C GLN A 39 -9.34 -13.63 -1.43
N VAL A 40 -8.82 -12.57 -0.82
CA VAL A 40 -8.15 -11.48 -1.53
C VAL A 40 -6.77 -11.25 -0.92
N CYS A 41 -5.73 -11.31 -1.76
CA CYS A 41 -4.37 -10.95 -1.40
C CYS A 41 -4.19 -9.44 -1.54
N PHE A 42 -3.43 -8.82 -0.64
CA PHE A 42 -3.06 -7.41 -0.74
C PHE A 42 -1.56 -7.16 -0.58
N LYS A 43 -1.09 -6.09 -1.21
CA LYS A 43 0.25 -5.50 -1.03
C LYS A 43 0.10 -4.00 -0.89
N VAL A 44 0.83 -3.43 0.07
CA VAL A 44 0.94 -1.99 0.27
C VAL A 44 2.30 -1.53 -0.23
N LYS A 45 2.29 -0.54 -1.12
CA LYS A 45 3.48 0.12 -1.67
C LYS A 45 3.42 1.61 -1.36
N THR A 46 4.57 2.26 -1.29
CA THR A 46 4.67 3.70 -1.01
C THR A 46 5.72 4.35 -1.89
N THR A 47 5.52 5.62 -2.23
CA THR A 47 6.53 6.44 -2.93
C THR A 47 7.70 6.85 -2.02
N ALA A 48 7.61 6.59 -0.72
CA ALA A 48 8.57 7.00 0.29
C ALA A 48 8.98 5.84 1.23
N PRO A 49 9.51 4.72 0.71
CA PRO A 49 9.76 3.50 1.50
C PRO A 49 10.80 3.67 2.61
N LYS A 50 11.66 4.71 2.54
CA LYS A 50 12.62 5.03 3.60
C LYS A 50 11.98 5.74 4.80
N GLN A 51 10.87 6.45 4.59
CA GLN A 51 10.20 7.25 5.61
C GLN A 51 9.06 6.49 6.30
N TYR A 52 8.55 5.42 5.69
CA TYR A 52 7.42 4.67 6.22
C TYR A 52 7.75 3.20 6.39
N CYS A 53 7.43 2.69 7.58
CA CYS A 53 7.34 1.25 7.82
C CYS A 53 5.85 0.87 7.80
N VAL A 54 5.48 -0.20 7.07
CA VAL A 54 4.09 -0.65 6.94
C VAL A 54 3.94 -2.08 7.46
N ARG A 55 2.98 -2.31 8.37
CA ARG A 55 2.73 -3.62 8.98
C ARG A 55 1.23 -3.95 9.10
N PRO A 56 0.77 -5.08 8.55
CA PRO A 56 1.44 -5.90 7.54
C PRO A 56 1.60 -5.13 6.21
N ASN A 57 2.71 -5.33 5.50
CA ASN A 57 2.89 -4.78 4.15
C ASN A 57 2.20 -5.62 3.07
N SER A 58 1.90 -6.88 3.37
CA SER A 58 1.12 -7.78 2.53
C SER A 58 0.39 -8.81 3.38
N GLY A 59 -0.70 -9.35 2.86
CA GLY A 59 -1.46 -10.37 3.54
C GLY A 59 -2.58 -10.92 2.66
N VAL A 60 -3.39 -11.80 3.24
CA VAL A 60 -4.58 -12.37 2.62
C VAL A 60 -5.75 -12.13 3.56
N LEU A 61 -6.87 -11.70 2.99
CA LEU A 61 -8.12 -11.49 3.71
C LEU A 61 -9.15 -12.51 3.24
N SER A 62 -9.69 -13.26 4.19
CA SER A 62 -10.83 -14.14 4.00
C SER A 62 -12.10 -13.34 3.67
N PRO A 63 -13.16 -14.00 3.17
CA PRO A 63 -14.45 -13.34 2.95
C PRO A 63 -14.94 -12.60 4.20
N GLY A 64 -15.24 -11.30 4.08
CA GLY A 64 -15.68 -10.46 5.19
C GLY A 64 -14.58 -10.04 6.19
N GLU A 65 -13.35 -10.51 6.00
CA GLU A 65 -12.25 -10.22 6.93
C GLU A 65 -11.78 -8.77 6.82
N THR A 66 -11.39 -8.23 7.97
CA THR A 66 -10.81 -6.89 8.10
C THR A 66 -9.41 -6.99 8.67
N CYS A 67 -8.46 -6.26 8.10
CA CYS A 67 -7.10 -6.12 8.62
C CYS A 67 -6.76 -4.66 8.85
N ASN A 68 -6.17 -4.38 10.01
CA ASN A 68 -5.60 -3.09 10.33
C ASN A 68 -4.12 -3.07 9.92
N VAL A 69 -3.81 -2.23 8.95
CA VAL A 69 -2.46 -1.92 8.50
C VAL A 69 -1.95 -0.69 9.25
N ALA A 70 -0.94 -0.91 10.08
CA ALA A 70 -0.19 0.15 10.72
C ALA A 70 0.78 0.77 9.71
N VAL A 71 0.58 2.05 9.40
CA VAL A 71 1.52 2.87 8.65
C VAL A 71 2.28 3.71 9.66
N MET A 72 3.58 3.47 9.77
CA MET A 72 4.47 4.07 10.78
C MET A 72 5.43 5.03 10.10
N LEU A 73 5.25 6.31 10.35
CA LEU A 73 6.17 7.35 9.94
C LEU A 73 7.41 7.32 10.84
N GLN A 74 8.57 7.16 10.22
CA GLN A 74 9.85 7.17 10.91
C GLN A 74 10.19 8.60 11.38
N PRO A 75 10.92 8.75 12.50
CA PRO A 75 11.29 10.06 13.01
C PRO A 75 12.15 10.83 12.01
N PHE A 76 11.98 12.15 11.97
CA PHE A 76 12.77 13.04 11.12
C PHE A 76 12.95 14.42 11.76
N ASP A 77 14.03 15.11 11.39
CA ASP A 77 14.25 16.49 11.83
C ASP A 77 13.49 17.46 10.91
N ALA A 78 12.44 18.07 11.45
CA ALA A 78 11.58 19.03 10.76
C ALA A 78 12.35 20.26 10.23
N SER A 79 13.48 20.63 10.84
CA SER A 79 14.31 21.75 10.36
C SER A 79 15.07 21.42 9.08
N SER A 80 15.36 20.14 8.85
CA SER A 80 16.16 19.66 7.71
C SER A 80 15.31 19.16 6.54
N ASN A 81 14.07 18.73 6.80
CA ASN A 81 13.26 18.00 5.83
C ASN A 81 12.15 18.85 5.20
N VAL A 82 12.56 19.97 4.58
CA VAL A 82 11.68 20.87 3.81
C VAL A 82 10.88 20.11 2.74
N GLU A 83 11.46 19.06 2.16
CA GLU A 83 10.78 18.22 1.16
C GLU A 83 9.57 17.46 1.73
N MET A 84 9.58 17.10 3.00
CA MET A 84 8.51 16.35 3.67
C MET A 84 7.25 17.19 3.91
N GLU A 85 7.44 18.47 4.25
CA GLU A 85 6.36 19.43 4.47
C GLU A 85 5.60 19.72 3.15
N HIS A 86 6.31 19.71 2.02
CA HIS A 86 5.75 20.07 0.72
C HIS A 86 5.31 18.88 -0.15
N THR A 87 5.78 17.66 0.14
CA THR A 87 5.50 16.49 -0.70
C THR A 87 4.42 15.59 -0.10
N LYS A 88 3.30 15.44 -0.81
CA LYS A 88 2.30 14.41 -0.49
C LYS A 88 2.81 13.03 -0.92
N HIS A 89 3.31 12.25 0.03
CA HIS A 89 3.63 10.85 -0.21
C HIS A 89 2.37 10.03 -0.53
N LYS A 90 2.50 9.02 -1.38
CA LYS A 90 1.38 8.20 -1.84
C LYS A 90 1.56 6.76 -1.38
N PHE A 91 0.45 6.15 -0.99
CA PHE A 91 0.33 4.72 -0.75
C PHE A 91 -0.52 4.10 -1.87
N LEU A 92 -0.09 2.95 -2.36
CA LEU A 92 -0.82 2.14 -3.31
C LEU A 92 -1.15 0.81 -2.63
N ILE A 93 -2.44 0.47 -2.60
CA ILE A 93 -2.94 -0.82 -2.16
C ILE A 93 -3.27 -1.58 -3.43
N GLN A 94 -2.58 -2.69 -3.67
CA GLN A 94 -2.90 -3.60 -4.75
C GLN A 94 -3.65 -4.79 -4.18
N SER A 95 -4.71 -5.23 -4.85
CA SER A 95 -5.53 -6.36 -4.45
C SER A 95 -5.74 -7.33 -5.60
N VAL A 96 -5.61 -8.63 -5.35
CA VAL A 96 -5.86 -9.70 -6.34
C VAL A 96 -6.62 -10.83 -5.64
N TYR A 97 -7.57 -11.46 -6.34
CA TYR A 97 -8.20 -12.67 -5.81
C TYR A 97 -7.17 -13.78 -5.62
N ALA A 98 -7.22 -14.47 -4.49
CA ALA A 98 -6.44 -15.67 -4.30
C ALA A 98 -6.88 -16.74 -5.32
N PRO A 99 -5.95 -17.45 -5.98
CA PRO A 99 -6.27 -18.62 -6.79
C PRO A 99 -6.99 -19.67 -5.93
N PRO A 100 -7.92 -20.43 -6.53
CA PRO A 100 -8.59 -21.52 -5.83
C PRO A 100 -7.57 -22.61 -5.44
N GLY A 101 -7.36 -22.83 -4.15
CA GLY A 101 -6.52 -23.92 -3.63
C GLY A 101 -5.87 -23.64 -2.28
N ASN A 102 -5.36 -24.68 -1.62
CA ASN A 102 -4.64 -24.62 -0.34
C ASN A 102 -3.17 -24.19 -0.52
N LEU A 103 -2.87 -23.19 -1.36
CA LEU A 103 -1.53 -22.64 -1.42
C LEU A 103 -1.22 -21.92 -0.09
N SER A 104 -0.03 -22.17 0.46
CA SER A 104 0.40 -21.48 1.68
C SER A 104 0.53 -19.97 1.42
N LEU A 105 0.13 -19.15 2.40
CA LEU A 105 0.14 -17.68 2.30
C LEU A 105 1.47 -17.14 1.73
N GLY A 106 2.61 -17.71 2.16
CA GLY A 106 3.92 -17.31 1.66
C GLY A 106 4.14 -17.58 0.16
N ILE A 107 3.75 -18.76 -0.33
CA ILE A 107 3.84 -19.09 -1.77
C ILE A 107 2.88 -18.21 -2.56
N LEU A 108 1.68 -18.00 -2.03
CA LEU A 108 0.64 -17.22 -2.68
C LEU A 108 1.07 -15.77 -2.90
N LEU A 109 1.61 -15.13 -1.87
CA LEU A 109 2.09 -13.75 -1.95
C LEU A 109 3.35 -13.66 -2.82
N ASN A 110 4.24 -14.66 -2.78
CA ASN A 110 5.42 -14.67 -3.65
C ASN A 110 5.03 -14.79 -5.13
N VAL A 111 4.20 -15.75 -5.50
CA VAL A 111 3.77 -15.93 -6.91
C VAL A 111 3.03 -14.68 -7.41
N LEU A 112 2.07 -14.17 -6.64
CA LEU A 112 1.27 -13.04 -7.08
C LEU A 112 2.02 -11.71 -7.08
N PHE A 113 3.04 -11.53 -6.23
CA PHE A 113 3.75 -10.27 -6.11
C PHE A 113 5.13 -10.23 -6.78
N ASP A 114 5.79 -11.35 -7.05
CA ASP A 114 6.99 -11.38 -7.91
C ASP A 114 6.62 -10.92 -9.33
N ASP A 115 5.51 -11.42 -9.88
CA ASP A 115 4.94 -10.96 -11.16
C ASP A 115 4.64 -9.45 -11.16
N MET A 116 4.25 -8.91 -10.01
CA MET A 116 3.88 -7.50 -9.85
C MET A 116 5.09 -6.59 -9.60
N GLU A 117 6.13 -7.06 -8.94
CA GLU A 117 7.41 -6.35 -8.81
C GLU A 117 8.13 -6.28 -10.15
N GLN A 118 8.06 -7.33 -10.98
CA GLN A 118 8.55 -7.26 -12.36
C GLN A 118 7.82 -6.17 -13.16
N LEU A 119 6.50 -6.07 -13.07
CA LEU A 119 5.73 -5.00 -13.74
C LEU A 119 6.19 -3.61 -13.28
N ASP A 120 6.32 -3.35 -11.98
CA ASP A 120 6.79 -2.04 -11.47
C ASP A 120 8.24 -1.74 -11.84
N PHE A 121 9.11 -2.76 -11.93
CA PHE A 121 10.50 -2.58 -12.37
C PHE A 121 10.58 -2.22 -13.87
N TRP A 122 9.77 -2.85 -14.72
CA TRP A 122 9.64 -2.49 -16.13
C TRP A 122 9.04 -1.10 -16.34
N TRP A 123 8.13 -0.66 -15.46
CA TRP A 123 7.65 0.72 -15.45
C TRP A 123 8.71 1.71 -14.94
N GLY A 124 9.51 1.35 -13.94
CA GLY A 124 10.58 2.20 -13.40
C GLY A 124 11.69 2.51 -14.40
N PHE A 125 12.05 1.57 -15.27
CA PHE A 125 13.08 1.79 -16.30
C PHE A 125 12.62 2.70 -17.43
N HIS A 126 11.34 2.66 -17.81
CA HIS A 126 10.84 3.46 -18.93
C HIS A 126 10.37 4.87 -18.52
N LEU A 127 10.47 5.20 -17.23
CA LEU A 127 9.93 6.42 -16.68
C LEU A 127 11.00 7.39 -16.17
N SER A 128 12.10 7.52 -16.92
CA SER A 128 12.96 8.70 -16.86
C SER A 128 12.30 9.93 -17.52
N ARG A 129 11.12 9.80 -18.13
CA ARG A 129 10.32 10.93 -18.60
C ARG A 129 8.83 10.67 -18.36
N ALA A 130 8.32 11.24 -17.26
CA ALA A 130 6.90 11.45 -16.92
C ALA A 130 6.04 10.23 -16.54
N ALA A 131 5.91 9.93 -15.23
CA ALA A 131 4.59 9.56 -14.68
C ALA A 131 4.25 10.38 -13.45
N ARG A 132 3.39 11.37 -13.71
CA ARG A 132 2.31 11.71 -12.80
C ARG A 132 1.30 10.57 -12.86
N VAL A 133 1.17 9.75 -11.82
CA VAL A 133 -0.07 9.00 -11.58
C VAL A 133 -0.66 9.48 -10.24
N PHE A 134 -1.77 10.19 -10.38
CA PHE A 134 -2.70 10.72 -9.37
C PHE A 134 -3.27 9.54 -8.53
N ALA A 135 -3.26 9.53 -7.18
CA ALA A 135 -4.13 10.27 -6.24
C ALA A 135 -5.58 10.39 -6.72
N PHE A 136 -6.45 9.49 -6.21
CA PHE A 136 -7.91 9.51 -6.15
C PHE A 136 -8.70 10.39 -7.13
N TRP A 137 -9.59 9.78 -7.92
CA TRP A 137 -10.85 10.44 -8.29
C TRP A 137 -11.96 9.43 -8.62
N GLY A 138 -13.11 9.64 -7.95
CA GLY A 138 -14.48 9.35 -8.41
C GLY A 138 -14.80 7.97 -8.93
#